data_AF-A0A9Q0IVI5-F1
#
_entry.id   AF-A0A9Q0IVI5-F1
#
_cell.length_a   1.000
_cell.length_b   1.000
_cell.length_c   1.000
_cell.angle_alpha   90.00
_cell.angle_beta   90.00
_cell.angle_gamma   90.00
#
_symmetry.space_group_name_H-M   'P 1'
#
loop_
_entity.id
_entity.type
_entity.pdbx_description
1 polymer ?
#
loop_
_entity_poly.entity_id
_entity_poly.type
_entity_poly.pdbx_seq_one_letter_code
_entity_poly.pdbx_strand_id
1 'polypeptide(L)'
;WYGIVLNDCGEYEGSKVKLQNSFIIRKHLERALELNPKDPTTIYILGYWCFYFAELSWSLRKLATVIFGTPPTSSYQEALAFFLRAEEVEPGFYSKNLLMLGKTYLALKDLEKARLWLTKAKDYRPTTLEDKEAHQEAVQLLKQLG
;
A
#
# COMPACT_ATOMS: atom_id res chain seq x y z
N TRP A 1 1.17 12.63 10.97
CA TRP A 1 -0.04 12.40 10.16
C TRP A 1 0.06 11.07 9.41
N TYR A 2 1.15 10.84 8.65
CA TYR A 2 1.43 9.60 7.91
C TYR A 2 1.21 8.28 8.70
N GLY A 3 1.88 8.12 9.86
CA GLY A 3 1.73 6.90 10.67
C GLY A 3 0.32 6.69 11.24
N ILE A 4 -0.43 7.76 11.52
CA ILE A 4 -1.82 7.68 11.99
C ILE A 4 -2.72 7.19 10.86
N VAL A 5 -2.52 7.73 9.66
CA VAL A 5 -3.26 7.34 8.46
C VAL A 5 -3.03 5.87 8.11
N LEU A 6 -1.77 5.40 8.18
CA LEU A 6 -1.47 3.98 7.97
C LEU A 6 -2.03 3.08 9.08
N ASN A 7 -1.97 3.52 10.34
CA ASN A 7 -2.57 2.79 11.46
C ASN A 7 -4.09 2.66 11.35
N ASP A 8 -4.75 3.71 10.86
CA ASP A 8 -6.20 3.69 10.60
C ASP A 8 -6.56 2.84 9.37
N CYS A 9 -5.59 2.62 8.46
CA CYS A 9 -5.71 1.66 7.35
C CYS A 9 -5.27 0.23 7.73
N GLY A 10 -4.70 -0.02 8.92
CA GLY A 10 -4.04 -1.28 9.31
C GLY A 10 -4.73 -2.09 10.43
N GLU A 11 -4.32 -3.35 10.59
CA GLU A 11 -4.95 -4.33 11.49
C GLU A 11 -4.49 -4.24 12.96
N TYR A 12 -5.42 -3.85 13.84
CA TYR A 12 -5.85 -4.58 15.03
C TYR A 12 -6.87 -3.71 15.80
N GLU A 13 -7.93 -4.37 16.30
CA GLU A 13 -9.05 -3.90 17.12
C GLU A 13 -9.89 -2.69 16.60
N GLY A 14 -11.09 -3.00 16.07
CA GLY A 14 -12.12 -2.02 15.70
C GLY A 14 -12.45 -1.93 14.20
N SER A 15 -12.72 -3.07 13.55
CA SER A 15 -12.86 -3.19 12.08
C SER A 15 -13.94 -2.32 11.44
N LYS A 16 -14.99 -1.90 12.16
CA LYS A 16 -16.03 -1.00 11.60
C LYS A 16 -15.57 0.47 11.54
N VAL A 17 -15.01 1.00 12.64
CA VAL A 17 -14.63 2.41 12.75
C VAL A 17 -13.40 2.71 11.89
N LYS A 18 -12.39 1.82 11.90
CA LYS A 18 -11.23 1.95 11.01
C LYS A 18 -11.63 1.93 9.54
N LEU A 19 -12.55 1.05 9.17
CA LEU A 19 -13.06 1.00 7.80
C LEU A 19 -13.74 2.33 7.43
N GLN A 20 -14.60 2.88 8.28
CA GLN A 20 -15.21 4.22 8.07
C GLN A 20 -14.16 5.32 7.97
N ASN A 21 -13.18 5.34 8.87
CA ASN A 21 -12.12 6.34 8.88
C ASN A 21 -11.25 6.26 7.63
N SER A 22 -10.96 5.06 7.12
CA SER A 22 -10.14 4.86 5.93
C SER A 22 -10.72 5.57 4.69
N PHE A 23 -12.05 5.71 4.58
CA PHE A 23 -12.68 6.47 3.50
C PHE A 23 -12.58 7.97 3.68
N ILE A 24 -12.75 8.44 4.91
CA ILE A 24 -12.59 9.86 5.24
C ILE A 24 -11.15 10.26 4.91
N ILE A 25 -10.19 9.45 5.36
CA ILE A 25 -8.77 9.56 5.03
C ILE A 25 -8.57 9.60 3.53
N ARG A 26 -9.13 8.65 2.76
CA ARG A 26 -9.02 8.64 1.29
C ARG A 26 -9.49 9.96 0.67
N LYS A 27 -10.65 10.49 1.08
CA LYS A 27 -11.14 11.80 0.58
C LYS A 27 -10.17 12.94 0.88
N HIS A 28 -9.58 12.95 2.07
CA HIS A 28 -8.57 13.95 2.43
C HIS A 28 -7.29 13.79 1.61
N LEU A 29 -6.85 12.56 1.32
CA LEU A 29 -5.68 12.28 0.48
C LEU A 29 -5.94 12.65 -0.98
N GLU A 30 -7.13 12.39 -1.51
CA GLU A 30 -7.52 12.82 -2.86
C GLU A 30 -7.49 14.35 -2.95
N ARG A 31 -8.03 15.06 -1.95
CA ARG A 31 -7.94 16.52 -1.90
C ARG A 31 -6.51 17.03 -1.73
N ALA A 32 -5.68 16.37 -0.93
CA ALA A 32 -4.26 16.70 -0.81
C ALA A 32 -3.53 16.52 -2.15
N LEU A 33 -3.86 15.47 -2.90
CA LEU A 33 -3.29 15.21 -4.21
C LEU A 33 -3.73 16.24 -5.27
N GLU A 34 -4.96 16.75 -5.20
CA GLU A 34 -5.41 17.87 -6.04
C GLU A 34 -4.60 19.14 -5.77
N LEU A 35 -4.23 19.38 -4.51
CA LEU A 35 -3.44 20.56 -4.11
C LEU A 35 -1.94 20.39 -4.41
N ASN A 36 -1.41 19.17 -4.28
CA ASN A 36 -0.04 18.84 -4.61
C ASN A 36 0.05 17.47 -5.34
N PRO A 37 -0.03 17.46 -6.68
CA PRO A 37 -0.08 16.23 -7.46
C PRO A 37 1.26 15.49 -7.54
N LYS A 38 2.33 16.07 -6.98
CA LYS A 38 3.70 15.52 -6.96
C LYS A 38 4.18 15.20 -5.54
N ASP A 39 3.27 15.02 -4.58
CA ASP A 39 3.65 14.48 -3.28
C ASP A 39 3.71 12.95 -3.34
N PRO A 40 4.93 12.34 -3.37
CA PRO A 40 5.07 10.89 -3.46
C PRO A 40 4.49 10.18 -2.22
N THR A 41 4.46 10.86 -1.07
CA THR A 41 3.90 10.30 0.17
C THR A 41 2.39 10.12 0.04
N THR A 42 1.66 11.16 -0.36
CA THR A 42 0.20 11.07 -0.58
C THR A 42 -0.15 10.03 -1.66
N ILE A 43 0.63 9.98 -2.75
CA ILE A 43 0.44 9.00 -3.83
C ILE A 43 0.63 7.57 -3.30
N TYR A 44 1.69 7.34 -2.51
CA TYR A 44 1.94 6.03 -1.90
C TYR A 44 0.82 5.60 -0.96
N ILE A 45 0.31 6.50 -0.09
CA ILE A 45 -0.76 6.13 0.85
C ILE A 45 -2.04 5.75 0.09
N LEU A 46 -2.36 6.43 -1.00
CA LEU A 46 -3.49 6.06 -1.87
C LEU A 46 -3.28 4.66 -2.47
N GLY A 47 -2.06 4.35 -2.93
CA GLY A 47 -1.70 3.01 -3.39
C GLY A 47 -1.85 1.95 -2.30
N TYR A 48 -1.41 2.28 -1.08
CA TYR A 48 -1.55 1.40 0.08
C TYR A 48 -3.02 1.13 0.42
N TRP A 49 -3.85 2.17 0.39
CA TRP A 49 -5.29 2.04 0.54
C TRP A 49 -5.87 1.10 -0.52
N CYS A 50 -5.52 1.28 -1.80
CA CYS A 50 -5.96 0.40 -2.87
C CYS A 50 -5.54 -1.06 -2.65
N PHE A 51 -4.30 -1.29 -2.26
CA PHE A 51 -3.77 -2.62 -1.97
C PHE A 51 -4.53 -3.29 -0.83
N TYR A 52 -4.71 -2.58 0.29
CA TYR A 52 -5.43 -3.07 1.47
C TYR A 52 -6.87 -3.49 1.11
N PHE A 53 -7.57 -2.67 0.33
CA PHE A 53 -8.94 -2.97 -0.09
C PHE A 53 -9.04 -4.10 -1.12
N ALA A 54 -8.02 -4.28 -1.96
CA ALA A 54 -7.93 -5.44 -2.85
C ALA A 54 -7.69 -6.75 -2.07
N GLU A 55 -6.93 -6.69 -0.99
CA GLU A 55 -6.58 -7.83 -0.13
C GLU A 55 -7.68 -8.20 0.88
N LEU A 56 -8.65 -7.31 1.15
CA LEU A 56 -9.72 -7.54 2.13
C LEU A 56 -10.34 -8.93 2.00
N SER A 57 -10.41 -9.63 3.12
CA SER A 57 -11.09 -10.92 3.22
C SER A 57 -12.58 -10.80 2.91
N TRP A 58 -13.20 -11.89 2.45
CA TRP A 58 -14.64 -11.91 2.11
C TRP A 58 -15.55 -11.47 3.27
N SER A 59 -15.17 -11.79 4.51
CA SER A 59 -15.90 -11.36 5.72
C SER A 59 -15.83 -9.84 5.92
N LEU A 60 -14.66 -9.23 5.75
CA LEU A 60 -14.51 -7.77 5.84
C LEU A 60 -15.24 -7.05 4.69
N ARG A 61 -15.27 -7.63 3.48
CA ARG A 61 -16.07 -7.08 2.35
C ARG A 61 -17.57 -7.06 2.66
N LYS A 62 -18.09 -8.10 3.32
CA LYS A 62 -19.48 -8.11 3.79
C LYS A 62 -19.75 -7.03 4.82
N LEU A 63 -18.87 -6.87 5.79
CA LEU A 63 -18.99 -5.80 6.78
C LEU A 63 -18.99 -4.42 6.10
N ALA A 64 -18.12 -4.21 5.11
CA ALA A 64 -18.09 -3.00 4.31
C ALA A 64 -19.43 -2.74 3.59
N THR A 65 -20.02 -3.77 2.99
CA THR A 65 -21.33 -3.68 2.33
C THR A 65 -22.42 -3.23 3.31
N VAL A 66 -22.42 -3.75 4.54
CA VAL A 66 -23.40 -3.37 5.58
C VAL A 66 -23.26 -1.89 5.98
N ILE A 67 -22.03 -1.36 5.99
CA ILE A 67 -21.75 0.01 6.43
C ILE A 67 -22.02 1.02 5.31
N PHE A 68 -21.64 0.70 4.08
CA PHE A 68 -21.61 1.65 2.96
C PHE A 68 -22.63 1.38 1.86
N GLY A 69 -23.46 0.34 2.00
CA GLY A 69 -24.45 -0.09 1.00
C GLY A 69 -23.85 -0.85 -0.18
N THR A 70 -22.69 -0.41 -0.68
CA THR A 70 -21.87 -1.13 -1.67
C THR A 70 -20.48 -1.37 -1.10
N PRO A 71 -19.90 -2.57 -1.25
CA PRO A 71 -18.54 -2.80 -0.80
C PRO A 71 -17.59 -1.88 -1.60
N PRO A 72 -16.80 -1.01 -0.93
CA PRO A 72 -15.64 -0.44 -1.59
C PRO A 72 -14.79 -1.57 -2.11
N THR A 73 -14.51 -1.53 -3.40
CA THR A 73 -13.56 -2.44 -4.01
C THR A 73 -12.48 -1.59 -4.63
N SER A 74 -11.26 -2.07 -4.49
CA SER A 74 -10.12 -1.59 -5.25
C SER A 74 -9.40 -2.81 -5.79
N SER A 75 -8.41 -2.60 -6.64
CA SER A 75 -7.68 -3.67 -7.31
C SER A 75 -6.18 -3.54 -7.13
N TYR A 76 -5.47 -4.65 -7.25
CA TYR A 76 -4.02 -4.63 -7.28
C TYR A 76 -3.48 -3.82 -8.46
N GLN A 77 -4.22 -3.70 -9.56
CA GLN A 77 -3.87 -2.84 -10.69
C GLN A 77 -3.90 -1.35 -10.33
N GLU A 78 -4.91 -0.91 -9.58
CA GLU A 78 -4.99 0.47 -9.09
C GLU A 78 -3.86 0.76 -8.10
N ALA A 79 -3.62 -0.15 -7.16
CA ALA A 79 -2.51 -0.04 -6.21
C ALA A 79 -1.17 0.09 -6.95
N LEU A 80 -0.95 -0.76 -7.95
CA LEU A 80 0.26 -0.74 -8.76
C LEU A 80 0.45 0.62 -9.46
N ALA A 81 -0.60 1.18 -10.04
CA ALA A 81 -0.54 2.47 -10.73
C ALA A 81 -0.11 3.60 -9.78
N PHE A 82 -0.64 3.62 -8.56
CA PHE A 82 -0.22 4.59 -7.55
C PHE A 82 1.23 4.39 -7.11
N PHE A 83 1.66 3.17 -6.80
CA PHE A 83 3.03 2.92 -6.36
C PHE A 83 4.07 3.23 -7.45
N LEU A 84 3.77 2.90 -8.71
CA LEU A 84 4.62 3.27 -9.84
C LEU A 84 4.69 4.80 -9.99
N ARG A 85 3.55 5.49 -9.89
CA ARG A 85 3.53 6.96 -9.95
C ARG A 85 4.32 7.60 -8.81
N ALA A 86 4.27 7.04 -7.59
CA ALA A 86 5.06 7.54 -6.47
C ALA A 86 6.57 7.43 -6.77
N GLU A 87 6.98 6.29 -7.34
CA GLU A 87 8.36 6.05 -7.77
C GLU A 87 8.79 6.92 -8.96
N GLU A 88 7.87 7.23 -9.88
CA GLU A 88 8.13 8.16 -11.01
C GLU A 88 8.31 9.61 -10.53
N VAL A 89 7.55 10.02 -9.52
CA VAL A 89 7.61 11.37 -8.95
C VAL A 89 8.92 11.58 -8.20
N GLU A 90 9.33 10.61 -7.37
CA GLU A 90 10.59 10.65 -6.64
C GLU A 90 11.20 9.24 -6.52
N PRO A 91 12.13 8.86 -7.41
CA PRO A 91 12.73 7.52 -7.40
C PRO A 91 13.47 7.24 -6.08
N GLY A 92 13.20 6.09 -5.48
CA GLY A 92 13.85 5.66 -4.24
C GLY A 92 13.50 6.51 -3.02
N PHE A 93 12.40 7.27 -3.04
CA PHE A 93 12.01 8.10 -1.90
C PHE A 93 11.67 7.29 -0.64
N TYR A 94 11.18 6.05 -0.81
CA TYR A 94 10.66 5.26 0.30
C TYR A 94 10.79 3.75 0.10
N SER A 95 11.47 3.09 1.03
CA SER A 95 11.72 1.65 1.01
C SER A 95 10.43 0.82 0.98
N LYS A 96 9.37 1.20 1.72
CA LYS A 96 8.10 0.46 1.67
C LYS A 96 7.37 0.64 0.34
N ASN A 97 7.58 1.73 -0.43
CA ASN A 97 7.03 1.82 -1.78
C ASN A 97 7.58 0.69 -2.67
N LEU A 98 8.89 0.45 -2.61
CA LEU A 98 9.55 -0.63 -3.35
C LEU A 98 9.06 -2.02 -2.92
N LEU A 99 8.91 -2.23 -1.61
CA LEU A 99 8.33 -3.46 -1.07
C LEU A 99 6.89 -3.67 -1.58
N MET A 100 6.06 -2.63 -1.52
CA MET A 100 4.67 -2.70 -1.95
C MET A 100 4.54 -2.93 -3.47
N LEU A 101 5.42 -2.36 -4.30
CA LEU A 101 5.53 -2.72 -5.72
C LEU A 101 5.78 -4.22 -5.88
N GLY A 102 6.76 -4.77 -5.14
CA GLY A 102 7.04 -6.20 -5.11
C GLY A 102 5.83 -7.05 -4.75
N LYS A 103 5.16 -6.73 -3.63
CA LYS A 103 3.95 -7.43 -3.15
C LYS A 103 2.79 -7.35 -4.13
N THR A 104 2.62 -6.19 -4.77
CA THR A 104 1.55 -5.98 -5.75
C THR A 104 1.79 -6.82 -7.01
N TYR A 105 3.02 -6.90 -7.50
CA TYR A 105 3.34 -7.80 -8.62
C TYR A 105 3.20 -9.28 -8.25
N LEU A 106 3.49 -9.67 -7.00
CA LEU A 106 3.19 -11.03 -6.51
C LEU A 106 1.69 -11.33 -6.56
N ALA A 107 0.85 -10.42 -6.07
CA ALA A 107 -0.60 -10.56 -6.12
C ALA A 107 -1.13 -10.64 -7.56
N LEU A 108 -0.48 -9.94 -8.50
CA LEU A 108 -0.74 -9.99 -9.93
C LEU A 108 -0.09 -11.17 -10.67
N LYS A 109 0.67 -12.02 -9.96
CA LYS A 109 1.40 -13.19 -10.49
C LYS A 109 2.50 -12.85 -11.52
N ASP A 110 2.97 -11.60 -11.58
CA ASP A 110 4.11 -11.19 -12.39
C ASP A 110 5.40 -11.39 -11.56
N LEU A 111 5.90 -12.63 -11.56
CA LEU A 111 7.00 -13.04 -10.68
C LEU A 111 8.34 -12.37 -11.05
N GLU A 112 8.55 -12.04 -12.32
CA GLU A 112 9.77 -11.38 -12.77
C GLU A 112 9.85 -9.96 -12.19
N LYS A 113 8.78 -9.18 -12.33
CA LYS A 113 8.74 -7.83 -11.75
C LYS A 113 8.68 -7.86 -10.23
N ALA A 114 8.00 -8.84 -9.64
CA ALA A 114 8.03 -9.02 -8.20
C ALA A 114 9.47 -9.18 -7.68
N ARG A 115 10.27 -10.08 -8.28
CA ARG A 115 11.69 -10.25 -7.92
C ARG A 115 12.49 -8.98 -8.11
N LEU A 116 12.27 -8.26 -9.21
CA LEU A 116 12.95 -6.99 -9.48
C LEU A 116 12.73 -5.98 -8.35
N TRP A 117 11.47 -5.72 -7.99
CA TRP A 117 11.13 -4.70 -7.00
C TRP A 117 11.47 -5.12 -5.57
N LEU A 118 11.28 -6.40 -5.22
CA LEU A 118 11.72 -6.93 -3.93
C LEU A 118 13.25 -6.88 -3.78
N THR A 119 14.00 -7.11 -4.86
CA THR A 119 15.47 -6.97 -4.83
C THR A 119 15.86 -5.53 -4.58
N LYS A 120 15.22 -4.55 -5.24
CA LYS A 120 15.44 -3.12 -4.95
C LYS A 120 15.10 -2.77 -3.50
N ALA A 121 14.01 -3.29 -2.94
CA ALA A 121 13.62 -3.07 -1.54
C ALA A 121 14.64 -3.66 -0.56
N LYS A 122 15.17 -4.87 -0.85
CA LYS A 122 16.25 -5.50 -0.08
C LYS A 122 17.54 -4.69 -0.14
N ASP A 123 17.92 -4.21 -1.32
CA ASP A 123 19.19 -3.49 -1.52
C ASP A 123 19.10 -2.00 -1.12
N TYR A 124 17.92 -1.53 -0.72
CA TYR A 124 17.71 -0.19 -0.18
C TYR A 124 18.51 -0.01 1.11
N ARG A 125 19.25 1.10 1.24
CA ARG A 125 20.08 1.38 2.43
C ARG A 125 19.17 1.63 3.65
N PRO A 126 19.19 0.76 4.68
CA PRO A 126 18.28 0.93 5.81
C PRO A 126 18.78 2.02 6.76
N THR A 127 17.97 3.06 6.97
CA THR A 127 18.27 4.17 7.87
C THR A 127 17.25 4.28 9.01
N THR A 128 16.00 3.95 8.71
CA THR A 128 14.87 3.97 9.66
C THR A 128 14.47 2.57 10.11
N LEU A 129 13.59 2.49 11.12
CA LEU A 129 12.97 1.22 11.50
C LEU A 129 12.14 0.64 10.34
N GLU A 130 11.39 1.49 9.66
CA GLU A 130 10.57 1.09 8.51
C GLU A 130 11.40 0.51 7.37
N ASP A 131 12.61 1.05 7.12
CA ASP A 131 13.52 0.48 6.12
C ASP A 131 14.01 -0.91 6.51
N LYS A 132 14.27 -1.13 7.80
CA LYS A 132 14.70 -2.44 8.31
C LYS A 132 13.58 -3.47 8.18
N GLU A 133 12.35 -3.09 8.50
CA GLU A 133 11.15 -3.91 8.29
C GLU A 133 10.98 -4.25 6.80
N ALA A 134 11.07 -3.24 5.93
CA ALA A 134 10.92 -3.40 4.50
C ALA A 134 11.98 -4.36 3.92
N HIS A 135 13.22 -4.20 4.34
CA HIS A 135 14.32 -5.09 3.98
C HIS A 135 14.05 -6.53 4.43
N GLN A 136 13.68 -6.73 5.70
CA GLN A 136 13.43 -8.07 6.25
C GLN A 136 12.29 -8.78 5.51
N GLU A 137 11.17 -8.09 5.26
CA GLU A 137 10.04 -8.64 4.53
C GLU A 137 10.40 -8.96 3.08
N ALA A 138 11.14 -8.07 2.41
CA ALA A 138 11.62 -8.31 1.05
C ALA A 138 12.53 -9.54 0.95
N VAL A 139 13.45 -9.73 1.91
CA VAL A 139 14.31 -10.93 1.98
C VAL A 139 13.47 -12.19 2.16
N GLN A 140 12.46 -12.17 3.02
CA GLN A 140 11.59 -13.32 3.26
C GLN A 140 10.80 -13.68 1.99
N LEU A 141 10.19 -12.71 1.33
CA LEU A 141 9.45 -12.92 0.09
C LEU A 141 10.34 -13.44 -1.03
N LEU A 142 11.56 -12.91 -1.18
CA LEU A 142 12.52 -13.41 -2.17
C LEU A 142 12.91 -14.87 -1.95
N LYS A 143 13.06 -15.31 -0.68
CA LYS A 143 13.31 -16.72 -0.35
C LYS A 143 12.16 -17.64 -0.73
N GLN A 144 10.91 -17.16 -0.62
CA GLN A 144 9.74 -17.97 -1.02
C GLN A 144 9.61 -18.13 -2.54
N LEU A 145 10.24 -17.23 -3.31
CA LEU A 145 10.24 -17.28 -4.77
C LEU A 145 11.35 -18.16 -5.36
N GLY A 146 12.30 -18.60 -4.53
CA GLY A 146 13.50 -19.35 -4.92
C GLY A 146 13.55 -20.74 -4.30
#